data_AF-A0A9P8VS28-F1
#
_entry.id   AF-A0A9P8VS28-F1
#
_cell.length_a   1.000
_cell.length_b   1.000
_cell.length_c   1.000
_cell.angle_alpha   90.00
_cell.angle_beta   90.00
_cell.angle_gamma   90.00
#
_symmetry.space_group_name_H-M   'P 1'
#
loop_
_entity.id
_entity.type
_entity.pdbx_description
1 polymer ?
#
loop_
_entity_poly.entity_id
_entity_poly.type
_entity_poly.pdbx_seq_one_letter_code
_entity_poly.pdbx_strand_id
1 'polypeptide(L)'
;FPPDGQTRQQCIDTYFSRFHRVWPTVHRSTFTTESKNQDLVDSVVMIGAWLSGIDTWMEMALRLHKSVMDRLAAKLFDFSSQQGARSRWPVPTYQALLLNVIFALQSSDDMLFSTAYLQHSTMVAVFRDAGFFQEKYSLAEDDLKDAIPSGWLERETLKRLAYLAFRLDIYFYFLRGFRPTLRYDELYLTLPCSERLWEVQTLEEWHRVKRIESKKRSAIYFVNLVDQAMDQEGRARLPPLLEDEYLYGLCAMQAWLWEDVQRHRSRKETRNTLLAPGSFYPAYFSRSIDYWTTQLTTWRECYRDRALGSTLSSKSHRETCDISAVPLYHLSQIVLRANLQAIKQLSSEQGHQSNSGTFMRQLEASTLEWVKTSDARLAIWHAAKVLKLVQEKTIYEVEGSDVACATPPLELIASIALYEAGLVVWAYTRSVQVCDACVIGSSLQAASSEPDPFELFGTDQDQSFLEWL
;
A
#
# COMPACT_ATOMS: atom_id res chain seq x y z
N PHE A 1 -6.34 27.83 -18.36
CA PHE A 1 -4.98 28.34 -18.51
C PHE A 1 -4.03 27.16 -18.47
N PRO A 2 -3.71 26.53 -19.62
CA PRO A 2 -2.65 25.54 -19.64
C PRO A 2 -1.32 26.23 -19.26
N PRO A 3 -0.41 25.56 -18.54
CA PRO A 3 0.92 26.09 -18.29
C PRO A 3 1.61 26.41 -19.62
N ASP A 4 2.50 27.40 -19.63
CA ASP A 4 3.36 27.63 -20.79
C ASP A 4 4.17 26.37 -21.13
N GLY A 5 4.67 26.28 -22.37
CA GLY A 5 5.32 25.05 -22.86
C GLY A 5 6.49 24.59 -21.99
N GLN A 6 7.22 25.53 -21.39
CA GLN A 6 8.36 25.25 -20.52
C GLN A 6 7.93 24.70 -19.16
N THR A 7 6.96 25.35 -18.52
CA THR A 7 6.37 24.92 -17.23
C THR A 7 5.75 23.54 -17.38
N ARG A 8 5.05 23.28 -18.49
CA ARG A 8 4.46 21.97 -18.78
C ARG A 8 5.53 20.87 -18.83
N GLN A 9 6.65 21.13 -19.51
CA GLN A 9 7.74 20.16 -19.60
C GLN A 9 8.39 19.90 -18.23
N GLN A 10 8.64 20.95 -17.45
CA GLN A 10 9.18 20.82 -16.09
C GLN A 10 8.27 19.98 -15.17
N CYS A 11 6.95 20.15 -15.29
CA CYS A 11 5.99 19.31 -14.56
C CYS A 11 6.10 17.84 -14.98
N ILE A 12 6.17 17.56 -16.29
CA ILE A 12 6.31 16.19 -16.81
C ILE A 12 7.62 15.55 -16.30
N ASP A 13 8.73 16.28 -16.33
CA ASP A 13 10.02 15.79 -15.85
C ASP A 13 9.99 15.51 -14.34
N THR A 14 9.30 16.37 -13.57
CA THR A 14 9.08 16.18 -12.12
C THR A 14 8.22 14.94 -11.84
N TYR A 15 7.13 14.74 -12.58
CA TYR A 15 6.30 13.53 -12.48
C TYR A 15 7.13 12.27 -12.69
N PHE A 16 7.88 12.24 -13.79
CA PHE A 16 8.65 11.06 -14.16
C PHE A 16 9.87 10.80 -13.27
N SER A 17 10.44 11.84 -12.66
CA SER A 17 11.58 11.70 -11.76
C SER A 17 11.18 11.28 -10.35
N ARG A 18 10.00 11.69 -9.86
CA ARG A 18 9.56 11.46 -8.46
C ARG A 18 8.38 10.52 -8.34
N PHE A 19 7.27 10.79 -9.02
CA PHE A 19 6.03 10.03 -8.87
C PHE A 19 6.07 8.68 -9.58
N HIS A 20 6.52 8.67 -10.84
CA HIS A 20 6.53 7.49 -11.70
C HIS A 20 7.36 6.34 -11.13
N ARG A 21 8.39 6.64 -10.34
CA ARG A 21 9.20 5.62 -9.64
C ARG A 21 8.37 4.77 -8.68
N VAL A 22 7.40 5.38 -8.02
CA VAL A 22 6.53 4.70 -7.04
C VAL A 22 5.30 4.11 -7.74
N TRP A 23 4.73 4.85 -8.69
CA TRP A 23 3.50 4.51 -9.39
C TRP A 23 3.74 4.49 -10.91
N PRO A 24 4.39 3.44 -11.45
CA PRO A 24 4.77 3.35 -12.86
C PRO A 24 3.56 3.01 -13.74
N THR A 25 2.62 3.95 -13.86
CA THR A 25 1.40 3.78 -14.65
C THR A 25 1.62 4.11 -16.13
N VAL A 26 2.60 4.96 -16.45
CA VAL A 26 2.84 5.49 -17.80
C VAL A 26 4.18 5.02 -18.34
N HIS A 27 4.20 4.36 -19.50
CA HIS A 27 5.45 3.99 -20.14
C HIS A 27 6.15 5.22 -20.73
N ARG A 28 7.31 5.56 -20.15
CA ARG A 28 8.02 6.82 -20.39
C ARG A 28 8.32 7.07 -21.87
N SER A 29 8.90 6.09 -22.55
CA SER A 29 9.40 6.29 -23.93
C SER A 29 8.29 6.44 -24.97
N THR A 30 7.06 6.08 -24.62
CA THR A 30 5.88 6.18 -25.51
C THR A 30 4.93 7.30 -25.10
N PHE A 31 5.21 8.01 -24.00
CA PHE A 31 4.40 9.13 -23.56
C PHE A 31 4.62 10.35 -24.45
N THR A 32 3.54 10.89 -25.02
CA THR A 32 3.59 12.09 -25.87
C THR A 32 2.57 13.13 -25.43
N THR A 33 2.97 14.41 -25.45
CA THR A 33 2.12 15.55 -25.10
C THR A 33 1.17 15.97 -26.22
N GLU A 34 1.41 15.47 -27.43
CA GLU A 34 0.60 15.66 -28.65
C GLU A 34 -0.53 14.64 -28.78
N SER A 35 -0.64 13.68 -27.84
CA SER A 35 -1.61 12.60 -27.95
C SER A 35 -3.06 13.10 -27.84
N LYS A 36 -4.00 12.35 -28.45
CA LYS A 36 -5.45 12.54 -28.31
C LYS A 36 -5.97 12.36 -26.86
N ASN A 37 -5.10 12.10 -25.88
CA ASN A 37 -5.46 11.71 -24.52
C ASN A 37 -5.17 12.83 -23.52
N GLN A 38 -5.87 13.95 -23.67
CA GLN A 38 -5.66 15.14 -22.85
C GLN A 38 -5.78 14.85 -21.33
N ASP A 39 -6.68 13.96 -20.92
CA ASP A 39 -6.85 13.61 -19.50
C ASP A 39 -5.59 13.02 -18.88
N LEU A 40 -4.89 12.15 -19.60
CA LEU A 40 -3.65 11.56 -19.09
C LEU A 40 -2.55 12.62 -18.98
N VAL A 41 -2.42 13.49 -19.99
CA VAL A 41 -1.40 14.53 -19.96
C VAL A 41 -1.70 15.54 -18.85
N ASP A 42 -2.96 15.93 -18.67
CA ASP A 42 -3.38 16.80 -17.58
C ASP A 42 -3.08 16.16 -16.21
N SER A 43 -3.36 14.86 -16.03
CA SER A 43 -3.00 14.13 -14.80
C SER A 43 -1.50 14.12 -14.52
N VAL A 44 -0.67 13.89 -15.54
CA VAL A 44 0.80 13.90 -15.41
C VAL A 44 1.30 15.30 -15.03
N VAL A 45 0.82 16.33 -15.72
CA VAL A 45 1.18 17.73 -15.45
C VAL A 45 0.69 18.16 -14.07
N MET A 46 -0.53 17.79 -13.68
CA MET A 46 -1.12 18.06 -12.37
C MET A 46 -0.25 17.51 -11.24
N ILE A 47 0.14 16.24 -11.30
CA ILE A 47 0.98 15.62 -10.27
C ILE A 47 2.36 16.27 -10.24
N GLY A 48 2.97 16.50 -11.41
CA GLY A 48 4.26 17.19 -11.51
C GLY A 48 4.24 18.60 -10.91
N ALA A 49 3.19 19.36 -11.21
CA ALA A 49 2.97 20.70 -10.68
C ALA A 49 2.80 20.68 -9.15
N TRP A 50 2.06 19.71 -8.60
CA TRP A 50 1.92 19.55 -7.16
C TRP A 50 3.25 19.23 -6.47
N LEU A 51 4.01 18.29 -7.05
CA LEU A 51 5.31 17.89 -6.50
C LEU A 51 6.36 19.00 -6.57
N SER A 52 6.21 19.99 -7.45
CA SER A 52 7.14 21.14 -7.53
C SER A 52 7.22 21.94 -6.22
N GLY A 53 6.17 21.93 -5.39
CA GLY A 53 6.06 22.74 -4.18
C GLY A 53 5.87 24.25 -4.45
N ILE A 54 5.65 24.67 -5.70
CA ILE A 54 5.38 26.06 -6.05
C ILE A 54 3.89 26.34 -5.90
N ASP A 55 3.51 27.24 -4.99
CA ASP A 55 2.10 27.51 -4.63
C ASP A 55 1.19 27.75 -5.85
N THR A 56 1.63 28.57 -6.80
CA THR A 56 0.83 28.87 -8.01
C THR A 56 0.61 27.65 -8.89
N TRP A 57 1.56 26.71 -8.92
CA TRP A 57 1.48 25.46 -9.67
C TRP A 57 0.64 24.42 -8.92
N MET A 58 0.70 24.41 -7.59
CA MET A 58 -0.17 23.58 -6.75
C MET A 58 -1.63 24.00 -6.90
N GLU A 59 -1.94 25.30 -6.92
CA GLU A 59 -3.30 25.79 -7.20
C GLU A 59 -3.76 25.42 -8.62
N MET A 60 -2.86 25.46 -9.60
CA MET A 60 -3.14 24.94 -10.94
C MET A 60 -3.43 23.44 -10.91
N ALA A 61 -2.68 22.64 -10.15
CA ALA A 61 -2.89 21.21 -10.01
C ALA A 61 -4.29 20.90 -9.46
N LEU A 62 -4.75 21.61 -8.43
CA LEU A 62 -6.11 21.44 -7.89
C LEU A 62 -7.19 21.75 -8.92
N ARG A 63 -7.01 22.81 -9.74
CA ARG A 63 -7.93 23.14 -10.84
C ARG A 63 -7.93 22.08 -11.94
N LEU A 64 -6.76 21.54 -12.29
CA LEU A 64 -6.63 20.46 -13.26
C LEU A 64 -7.29 19.18 -12.73
N HIS A 65 -7.07 18.82 -11.48
CA HIS A 65 -7.71 17.67 -10.84
C HIS A 65 -9.23 17.74 -10.98
N LYS A 66 -9.83 18.87 -10.57
CA LYS A 66 -11.27 19.10 -10.70
C LYS A 66 -11.74 18.95 -12.15
N SER A 67 -11.04 19.59 -13.09
CA SER A 67 -11.41 19.54 -14.50
C SER A 67 -11.32 18.13 -15.10
N VAL A 68 -10.29 17.35 -14.75
CA VAL A 68 -10.15 15.95 -15.19
C VAL A 68 -11.25 15.09 -14.58
N MET A 69 -11.51 15.23 -13.28
CA MET A 69 -12.56 14.47 -12.60
C MET A 69 -13.96 14.76 -13.13
N ASP A 70 -14.28 16.02 -13.46
CA ASP A 70 -15.55 16.38 -14.10
C ASP A 70 -15.71 15.69 -15.47
N ARG A 71 -14.65 15.65 -16.29
CA ARG A 71 -14.65 14.96 -17.59
C ARG A 71 -14.75 13.44 -17.43
N LEU A 72 -14.06 12.84 -16.45
CA LEU A 72 -14.16 11.42 -16.16
C LEU A 72 -15.56 11.06 -15.66
N ALA A 73 -16.17 11.89 -14.83
CA ALA A 73 -17.55 11.71 -14.36
C ALA A 73 -18.55 11.73 -15.52
N ALA A 74 -18.39 12.65 -16.48
CA ALA A 74 -19.23 12.67 -17.68
C ALA A 74 -19.12 11.36 -18.49
N LYS A 75 -17.93 10.78 -18.60
CA LYS A 75 -17.71 9.49 -19.29
C LYS A 75 -18.31 8.27 -18.56
N LEU A 76 -18.47 8.34 -17.23
CA LEU A 76 -19.06 7.25 -16.44
C LEU A 76 -20.53 7.00 -16.78
N PHE A 77 -21.26 8.04 -17.17
CA PHE A 77 -22.68 7.96 -17.49
C PHE A 77 -22.97 8.00 -19.00
N ASP A 78 -21.92 8.05 -19.82
CA ASP A 78 -22.04 7.95 -21.27
C ASP A 78 -22.06 6.48 -21.71
N PHE A 79 -23.19 6.06 -22.27
CA PHE A 79 -23.42 4.72 -22.82
C PHE A 79 -23.36 4.69 -24.35
N SER A 80 -23.14 5.82 -25.01
CA SER A 80 -23.18 5.94 -26.47
C SER A 80 -22.01 5.25 -27.18
N SER A 81 -20.92 4.96 -26.46
CA SER A 81 -19.64 4.47 -26.99
C SER A 81 -19.48 2.94 -27.01
N GLN A 82 -20.52 2.16 -26.64
CA GLN A 82 -20.37 0.72 -26.38
C GLN A 82 -20.44 -0.21 -27.60
N GLN A 83 -20.74 0.28 -28.81
CA GLN A 83 -20.89 -0.63 -29.96
C GLN A 83 -19.54 -0.98 -30.60
N GLY A 84 -19.06 -2.22 -30.35
CA GLY A 84 -17.96 -2.85 -31.08
C GLY A 84 -16.54 -2.55 -30.60
N ALA A 85 -16.37 -1.76 -29.52
CA ALA A 85 -15.05 -1.47 -28.95
C ALA A 85 -14.55 -2.61 -28.04
N ARG A 86 -13.23 -2.89 -28.08
CA ARG A 86 -12.57 -3.89 -27.21
C ARG A 86 -12.59 -3.53 -25.73
N SER A 87 -12.76 -2.25 -25.42
CA SER A 87 -12.81 -1.69 -24.07
C SER A 87 -13.76 -0.49 -24.07
N ARG A 88 -14.41 -0.23 -22.92
CA ARG A 88 -15.31 0.91 -22.74
C ARG A 88 -14.58 2.24 -22.94
N TRP A 89 -13.37 2.37 -22.40
CA TRP A 89 -12.54 3.56 -22.57
C TRP A 89 -11.17 3.22 -23.17
N PRO A 90 -10.49 4.21 -23.79
CA PRO A 90 -9.07 4.08 -24.12
C PRO A 90 -8.21 3.90 -22.87
N VAL A 91 -7.13 3.11 -22.95
CA VAL A 91 -6.16 2.86 -21.85
C VAL A 91 -5.76 4.14 -21.09
N PRO A 92 -5.43 5.27 -21.76
CA PRO A 92 -5.07 6.51 -21.08
C PRO A 92 -6.14 7.10 -20.18
N THR A 93 -7.42 6.82 -20.43
CA THR A 93 -8.51 7.27 -19.56
C THR A 93 -8.48 6.53 -18.23
N TYR A 94 -8.17 5.23 -18.24
CA TYR A 94 -8.01 4.45 -16.99
C TYR A 94 -6.74 4.84 -16.23
N GLN A 95 -5.64 5.13 -16.95
CA GLN A 95 -4.43 5.67 -16.34
C GLN A 95 -4.72 7.01 -15.64
N ALA A 96 -5.43 7.93 -16.31
CA ALA A 96 -5.82 9.22 -15.74
C ALA A 96 -6.71 9.05 -14.50
N LEU A 97 -7.66 8.11 -14.52
CA LEU A 97 -8.52 7.83 -13.36
C LEU A 97 -7.70 7.37 -12.15
N LEU A 98 -6.83 6.37 -12.30
CA LEU A 98 -5.99 5.89 -11.21
C LEU A 98 -5.06 7.00 -10.66
N LEU A 99 -4.43 7.76 -11.56
CA LEU A 99 -3.56 8.87 -11.18
C LEU A 99 -4.29 9.94 -10.36
N ASN A 100 -5.54 10.27 -10.72
CA ASN A 100 -6.32 11.25 -9.97
C ASN A 100 -6.77 10.72 -8.60
N VAL A 101 -7.09 9.43 -8.47
CA VAL A 101 -7.42 8.84 -7.16
C VAL A 101 -6.19 8.86 -6.24
N ILE A 102 -5.01 8.49 -6.76
CA ILE A 102 -3.75 8.56 -5.99
C ILE A 102 -3.46 10.02 -5.61
N PHE A 103 -3.64 10.96 -6.54
CA PHE A 103 -3.47 12.39 -6.27
C PHE A 103 -4.37 12.87 -5.14
N ALA A 104 -5.67 12.58 -5.18
CA ALA A 104 -6.62 12.98 -4.13
C ALA A 104 -6.26 12.41 -2.75
N LEU A 105 -5.59 11.26 -2.72
CA LEU A 105 -5.11 10.61 -1.49
C LEU A 105 -3.83 11.24 -0.94
N GLN A 106 -2.95 11.71 -1.83
CA GLN A 106 -1.63 12.24 -1.48
C GLN A 106 -1.56 13.77 -1.43
N SER A 107 -2.56 14.45 -1.99
CA SER A 107 -2.74 15.88 -1.80
C SER A 107 -3.06 16.13 -0.34
N SER A 108 -2.30 17.01 0.33
CA SER A 108 -2.55 17.49 1.69
C SER A 108 -3.80 18.40 1.78
N ASP A 109 -4.87 18.05 1.05
CA ASP A 109 -6.15 18.75 0.99
C ASP A 109 -7.24 17.87 1.60
N ASP A 110 -7.85 18.33 2.69
CA ASP A 110 -8.83 17.57 3.46
C ASP A 110 -10.09 17.20 2.66
N MET A 111 -10.52 18.09 1.75
CA MET A 111 -11.71 17.86 0.93
C MET A 111 -11.45 16.76 -0.10
N LEU A 112 -10.30 16.81 -0.78
CA LEU A 112 -9.89 15.74 -1.69
C LEU A 112 -9.74 14.41 -0.96
N PHE A 113 -9.05 14.41 0.19
CA PHE A 113 -8.87 13.21 1.01
C PHE A 113 -10.22 12.60 1.45
N SER A 114 -11.20 13.44 1.81
CA SER A 114 -12.53 12.98 2.24
C SER A 114 -13.26 12.21 1.13
N THR A 115 -13.10 12.64 -0.13
CA THR A 115 -13.75 12.04 -1.31
C THR A 115 -12.94 10.92 -1.97
N ALA A 116 -11.64 10.83 -1.70
CA ALA A 116 -10.73 9.88 -2.33
C ALA A 116 -11.20 8.41 -2.24
N TYR A 117 -11.80 8.00 -1.10
CA TYR A 117 -12.33 6.64 -0.94
C TYR A 117 -13.51 6.34 -1.88
N LEU A 118 -14.40 7.32 -2.10
CA LEU A 118 -15.53 7.16 -3.02
C LEU A 118 -15.03 7.08 -4.47
N GLN A 119 -14.04 7.91 -4.82
CA GLN A 119 -13.39 7.89 -6.13
C GLN A 119 -12.67 6.55 -6.36
N HIS A 120 -11.96 6.04 -5.35
CA HIS A 120 -11.35 4.71 -5.36
C HIS A 120 -12.37 3.60 -5.58
N SER A 121 -13.47 3.60 -4.82
CA SER A 121 -14.54 2.59 -4.95
C SER A 121 -15.14 2.59 -6.36
N THR A 122 -15.34 3.78 -6.92
CA THR A 122 -15.81 3.95 -8.31
C THR A 122 -14.79 3.43 -9.31
N MET A 123 -13.51 3.74 -9.13
CA MET A 123 -12.42 3.23 -9.97
C MET A 123 -12.34 1.71 -9.97
N VAL A 124 -12.42 1.07 -8.80
CA VAL A 124 -12.44 -0.39 -8.70
C VAL A 124 -13.63 -0.98 -9.47
N ALA A 125 -14.82 -0.38 -9.36
CA ALA A 125 -15.98 -0.81 -10.12
C ALA A 125 -15.77 -0.69 -11.64
N VAL A 126 -15.19 0.43 -12.09
CA VAL A 126 -14.83 0.65 -13.51
C VAL A 126 -13.82 -0.39 -14.01
N PHE A 127 -12.79 -0.69 -13.21
CA PHE A 127 -11.76 -1.67 -13.58
C PHE A 127 -12.33 -3.09 -13.63
N ARG A 128 -13.25 -3.44 -12.72
CA ARG A 128 -13.97 -4.71 -12.74
C ARG A 128 -14.85 -4.85 -13.99
N ASP A 129 -15.63 -3.81 -14.31
CA ASP A 129 -16.48 -3.76 -15.51
C ASP A 129 -15.65 -3.90 -16.79
N ALA A 130 -14.47 -3.27 -16.83
CA ALA A 130 -13.54 -3.37 -17.95
C ALA A 130 -12.72 -4.68 -17.99
N GLY A 131 -12.90 -5.57 -17.02
CA GLY A 131 -12.26 -6.89 -16.99
C GLY A 131 -10.79 -6.91 -16.57
N PHE A 132 -10.29 -5.86 -15.91
CA PHE A 132 -8.85 -5.65 -15.64
C PHE A 132 -8.20 -6.78 -14.85
N PHE A 133 -8.98 -7.47 -14.03
CA PHE A 133 -8.49 -8.51 -13.13
C PHE A 133 -8.50 -9.92 -13.75
N GLN A 134 -8.93 -10.04 -15.01
CA GLN A 134 -8.95 -11.32 -15.73
C GLN A 134 -8.03 -11.23 -16.94
N GLU A 135 -7.27 -12.29 -17.24
CA GLU A 135 -6.43 -12.37 -18.44
C GLU A 135 -7.28 -12.62 -19.71
N LYS A 136 -8.32 -11.81 -19.92
CA LYS A 136 -9.19 -11.85 -21.11
C LYS A 136 -8.68 -10.97 -22.25
N TYR A 137 -7.59 -10.22 -22.05
CA TYR A 137 -6.93 -9.38 -23.07
C TYR A 137 -6.18 -10.17 -24.16
N SER A 138 -6.51 -11.45 -24.33
CA SER A 138 -5.82 -12.37 -25.23
C SER A 138 -6.25 -12.12 -26.68
N LEU A 139 -5.27 -12.19 -27.60
CA LEU A 139 -5.37 -12.26 -29.07
C LEU A 139 -5.22 -10.96 -29.89
N ALA A 140 -4.63 -9.88 -29.37
CA ALA A 140 -4.04 -8.90 -30.29
C ALA A 140 -2.73 -9.49 -30.85
N GLU A 141 -2.66 -9.68 -32.17
CA GLU A 141 -1.38 -9.93 -32.85
C GLU A 141 -0.46 -8.73 -32.56
N ASP A 142 0.76 -9.00 -32.13
CA ASP A 142 1.76 -7.96 -31.96
C ASP A 142 2.14 -7.46 -33.36
N ASP A 143 1.89 -6.18 -33.66
CA ASP A 143 2.39 -5.53 -34.86
C ASP A 143 3.93 -5.62 -34.84
N LEU A 144 4.52 -6.48 -35.67
CA LEU A 144 5.97 -6.65 -35.83
C LEU A 144 6.57 -5.48 -36.63
N LYS A 145 6.48 -4.27 -36.11
CA LYS A 145 7.15 -3.06 -36.65
C LYS A 145 8.45 -2.79 -35.89
N ASP A 146 9.29 -1.89 -36.39
CA ASP A 146 10.55 -1.43 -35.75
C ASP A 146 10.34 -0.61 -34.45
N ALA A 147 9.26 -0.87 -33.71
CA ALA A 147 8.92 -0.22 -32.46
C ALA A 147 8.48 -1.26 -31.41
N ILE A 148 8.48 -0.86 -30.13
CA ILE A 148 7.97 -1.71 -29.04
C ILE A 148 6.52 -2.12 -29.36
N PRO A 149 6.15 -3.41 -29.28
CA PRO A 149 4.82 -3.86 -29.71
C PRO A 149 3.71 -3.18 -28.91
N SER A 150 2.81 -2.49 -29.61
CA SER A 150 1.70 -1.73 -29.01
C SER A 150 0.73 -2.63 -28.24
N GLY A 151 0.45 -3.83 -28.76
CA GLY A 151 -0.39 -4.83 -28.09
C GLY A 151 0.23 -5.38 -26.81
N TRP A 152 1.56 -5.53 -26.75
CA TRP A 152 2.25 -5.84 -25.50
C TRP A 152 2.15 -4.68 -24.50
N LEU A 153 2.39 -3.46 -24.97
CA LEU A 153 2.37 -2.27 -24.11
C LEU A 153 0.99 -2.03 -23.48
N GLU A 154 -0.08 -2.17 -24.26
CA GLU A 154 -1.46 -2.06 -23.76
C GLU A 154 -1.75 -3.12 -22.69
N ARG A 155 -1.45 -4.39 -22.96
CA ARG A 155 -1.64 -5.48 -21.99
C ARG A 155 -0.87 -5.26 -20.71
N GLU A 156 0.39 -4.85 -20.83
CA GLU A 156 1.25 -4.61 -19.67
C GLU A 156 0.82 -3.36 -18.89
N THR A 157 0.33 -2.32 -19.57
CA THR A 157 -0.26 -1.14 -18.92
C THR A 157 -1.48 -1.53 -18.09
N LEU A 158 -2.44 -2.25 -18.69
CA LEU A 158 -3.67 -2.68 -18.01
C LEU A 158 -3.38 -3.57 -16.81
N LYS A 159 -2.43 -4.51 -16.97
CA LYS A 159 -1.95 -5.35 -15.87
C LYS A 159 -1.38 -4.50 -14.73
N ARG A 160 -0.48 -3.55 -15.02
CA ARG A 160 0.07 -2.63 -14.01
C ARG A 160 -1.02 -1.82 -13.31
N LEU A 161 -2.01 -1.32 -14.04
CA LEU A 161 -3.15 -0.61 -13.44
C LEU A 161 -3.90 -1.50 -12.44
N ALA A 162 -4.12 -2.78 -12.76
CA ALA A 162 -4.78 -3.72 -11.85
C ALA A 162 -3.99 -3.93 -10.54
N TYR A 163 -2.67 -4.16 -10.62
CA TYR A 163 -1.84 -4.34 -9.43
C TYR A 163 -1.66 -3.06 -8.61
N LEU A 164 -1.57 -1.89 -9.27
CA LEU A 164 -1.49 -0.61 -8.57
C LEU A 164 -2.82 -0.25 -7.90
N ALA A 165 -3.96 -0.56 -8.52
CA ALA A 165 -5.28 -0.45 -7.87
C ALA A 165 -5.38 -1.41 -6.67
N PHE A 166 -4.89 -2.64 -6.81
CA PHE A 166 -4.84 -3.61 -5.72
C PHE A 166 -3.99 -3.11 -4.54
N ARG A 167 -2.81 -2.55 -4.81
CA ARG A 167 -1.97 -1.92 -3.77
C ARG A 167 -2.68 -0.73 -3.10
N LEU A 168 -3.30 0.13 -3.91
CA LEU A 168 -4.00 1.32 -3.42
C LEU A 168 -5.19 0.97 -2.51
N ASP A 169 -5.94 -0.10 -2.83
CA ASP A 169 -7.03 -0.62 -2.01
C ASP A 169 -6.55 -1.00 -0.60
N ILE A 170 -5.37 -1.62 -0.49
CA ILE A 170 -4.73 -1.91 0.79
C ILE A 170 -4.40 -0.65 1.58
N TYR A 171 -3.97 0.43 0.92
CA TYR A 171 -3.64 1.68 1.61
C TYR A 171 -4.91 2.32 2.19
N PHE A 172 -6.02 2.30 1.44
CA PHE A 172 -7.32 2.74 1.95
C PHE A 172 -7.81 1.91 3.12
N TYR A 173 -7.54 0.61 3.13
CA TYR A 173 -7.82 -0.25 4.28
C TYR A 173 -7.12 0.29 5.54
N PHE A 174 -5.81 0.51 5.53
CA PHE A 174 -5.12 0.99 6.73
C PHE A 174 -5.57 2.40 7.16
N LEU A 175 -5.82 3.28 6.20
CA LEU A 175 -6.28 4.64 6.47
C LEU A 175 -7.68 4.67 7.10
N ARG A 176 -8.64 3.94 6.53
CA ARG A 176 -10.07 4.05 6.88
C ARG A 176 -10.58 2.92 7.77
N GLY A 177 -9.83 1.83 7.90
CA GLY A 177 -10.21 0.63 8.66
C GLY A 177 -11.23 -0.27 7.96
N PHE A 178 -11.67 0.08 6.75
CA PHE A 178 -12.59 -0.73 5.95
C PHE A 178 -11.90 -1.99 5.43
N ARG A 179 -12.65 -3.08 5.27
CA ARG A 179 -12.14 -4.29 4.62
C ARG A 179 -11.58 -3.92 3.23
N PRO A 180 -10.38 -4.42 2.86
CA PRO A 180 -9.93 -4.38 1.47
C PRO A 180 -11.03 -4.84 0.51
N THR A 181 -11.30 -4.05 -0.52
CA THR A 181 -12.37 -4.34 -1.47
C THR A 181 -11.93 -5.30 -2.56
N LEU A 182 -10.64 -5.35 -2.88
CA LEU A 182 -10.04 -6.28 -3.83
C LEU A 182 -9.36 -7.42 -3.08
N ARG A 183 -9.50 -8.63 -3.61
CA ARG A 183 -8.85 -9.82 -3.09
C ARG A 183 -7.93 -10.41 -4.14
N TYR A 184 -6.83 -11.04 -3.72
CA TYR A 184 -5.89 -11.63 -4.66
C TYR A 184 -6.51 -12.74 -5.52
N ASP A 185 -7.55 -13.42 -5.01
CA ASP A 185 -8.31 -14.43 -5.76
C ASP A 185 -9.11 -13.85 -6.94
N GLU A 186 -9.36 -12.53 -6.96
CA GLU A 186 -9.95 -11.84 -8.12
C GLU A 186 -8.90 -11.58 -9.21
N LEU A 187 -7.60 -11.54 -8.88
CA LEU A 187 -6.50 -11.20 -9.78
C LEU A 187 -6.01 -12.44 -10.54
N TYR A 188 -6.78 -12.88 -11.52
CA TYR A 188 -6.37 -13.93 -12.46
C TYR A 188 -5.46 -13.36 -13.56
N LEU A 189 -4.31 -12.84 -13.13
CA LEU A 189 -3.30 -12.18 -13.96
C LEU A 189 -1.93 -12.77 -13.71
N THR A 190 -1.09 -12.80 -14.73
CA THR A 190 0.35 -12.95 -14.54
C THR A 190 0.94 -11.71 -13.86
N LEU A 191 2.11 -11.84 -13.24
CA LEU A 191 2.81 -10.71 -12.63
C LEU A 191 3.26 -9.68 -13.70
N PRO A 192 3.43 -8.40 -13.33
CA PRO A 192 4.00 -7.39 -14.21
C PRO A 192 5.42 -7.75 -14.65
N CYS A 193 5.84 -7.19 -15.78
CA CYS A 193 7.21 -7.26 -16.22
C CYS A 193 8.15 -6.49 -15.27
N SER A 194 9.45 -6.70 -15.41
CA SER A 194 10.41 -5.99 -14.57
C SER A 194 10.45 -4.48 -14.84
N GLU A 195 10.88 -3.69 -13.85
CA GLU A 195 11.09 -2.24 -14.01
C GLU A 195 12.00 -1.95 -15.21
N ARG A 196 13.09 -2.70 -15.35
CA ARG A 196 13.98 -2.55 -16.50
C ARG A 196 13.28 -2.81 -17.85
N LEU A 197 12.40 -3.82 -17.94
CA LEU A 197 11.68 -4.09 -19.19
C LEU A 197 10.62 -3.01 -19.48
N TRP A 198 10.07 -2.39 -18.44
CA TRP A 198 9.11 -1.30 -18.54
C TRP A 198 9.75 0.06 -18.87
N GLU A 199 10.99 0.32 -18.47
CA GLU A 199 11.64 1.61 -18.76
C GLU A 199 12.43 1.62 -20.09
N VAL A 200 12.32 0.57 -20.91
CA VAL A 200 13.07 0.48 -22.17
C VAL A 200 12.67 1.58 -23.16
N GLN A 201 13.66 2.10 -23.87
CA GLN A 201 13.47 3.18 -24.85
C GLN A 201 13.56 2.71 -26.30
N THR A 202 14.19 1.56 -26.55
CA THR A 202 14.40 1.03 -27.90
C THR A 202 13.92 -0.42 -28.01
N LEU A 203 13.59 -0.84 -29.24
CA LEU A 203 13.12 -2.20 -29.52
C LEU A 203 14.22 -3.25 -29.28
N GLU A 204 15.48 -2.93 -29.56
CA GLU A 204 16.61 -3.84 -29.37
C GLU A 204 16.80 -4.17 -27.89
N GLU A 205 16.73 -3.16 -27.04
CA GLU A 205 16.82 -3.33 -25.58
C GLU A 205 15.61 -4.11 -25.05
N TRP A 206 14.40 -3.82 -25.55
CA TRP A 206 13.20 -4.58 -25.20
C TRP A 206 13.37 -6.08 -25.48
N HIS A 207 13.83 -6.46 -26.69
CA HIS A 207 14.10 -7.86 -27.01
C HIS A 207 15.17 -8.46 -26.10
N ARG A 208 16.23 -7.71 -25.81
CA ARG A 208 17.35 -8.19 -24.98
C ARG A 208 16.89 -8.46 -23.54
N VAL A 209 16.19 -7.52 -22.92
CA VAL A 209 15.70 -7.65 -21.53
C VAL A 209 14.60 -8.70 -21.44
N LYS A 210 13.66 -8.73 -22.40
CA LYS A 210 12.59 -9.75 -22.44
C LYS A 210 13.17 -11.17 -22.48
N ARG A 211 14.23 -11.41 -23.26
CA ARG A 211 14.92 -12.72 -23.27
C ARG A 211 15.57 -13.08 -21.93
N ILE A 212 16.13 -12.11 -21.22
CA ILE A 212 16.71 -12.33 -19.89
C ILE A 212 15.60 -12.69 -18.90
N GLU A 213 14.51 -11.93 -18.93
CA GLU A 213 13.37 -12.12 -18.04
C GLU A 213 12.71 -13.49 -18.25
N SER A 214 12.39 -13.87 -19.49
CA SER A 214 11.77 -15.17 -19.80
C SER A 214 12.64 -16.38 -19.43
N LYS A 215 13.97 -16.24 -19.40
CA LYS A 215 14.87 -17.31 -18.93
C LYS A 215 14.89 -17.44 -17.41
N LYS A 216 14.67 -16.34 -16.70
CA LYS A 216 14.73 -16.28 -15.24
C LYS A 216 13.36 -16.50 -14.58
N ARG A 217 12.27 -16.24 -15.31
CA ARG A 217 10.90 -16.21 -14.79
C ARG A 217 9.97 -17.01 -15.69
N SER A 218 9.24 -17.95 -15.10
CA SER A 218 8.10 -18.61 -15.73
C SER A 218 6.82 -17.81 -15.49
N ALA A 219 5.95 -17.73 -16.49
CA ALA A 219 4.64 -17.09 -16.32
C ALA A 219 3.77 -17.94 -15.36
N ILE A 220 3.50 -17.40 -14.18
CA ILE A 220 2.59 -17.96 -13.18
C ILE A 220 1.50 -16.93 -12.89
N TYR A 221 0.26 -17.40 -12.75
CA TYR A 221 -0.83 -16.55 -12.26
C TYR A 221 -0.60 -16.18 -10.80
N PHE A 222 -0.89 -14.93 -10.46
CA PHE A 222 -0.67 -14.40 -9.12
C PHE A 222 -1.43 -15.17 -8.05
N VAL A 223 -2.68 -15.57 -8.32
CA VAL A 223 -3.46 -16.42 -7.42
C VAL A 223 -2.72 -17.73 -7.07
N ASN A 224 -2.19 -18.42 -8.08
CA ASN A 224 -1.46 -19.68 -7.88
C ASN A 224 -0.14 -19.46 -7.13
N LEU A 225 0.53 -18.34 -7.38
CA LEU A 225 1.76 -17.97 -6.69
C LEU A 225 1.50 -17.72 -5.20
N VAL A 226 0.45 -16.97 -4.87
CA VAL A 226 0.07 -16.71 -3.47
C VAL A 226 -0.36 -18.00 -2.78
N ASP A 227 -1.18 -18.84 -3.43
CA ASP A 227 -1.62 -20.12 -2.86
C ASP A 227 -0.44 -21.04 -2.54
N GLN A 228 0.50 -21.19 -3.48
CA GLN A 228 1.72 -21.98 -3.28
C GLN A 228 2.63 -21.42 -2.20
N ALA A 229 2.64 -20.10 -1.99
CA ALA A 229 3.44 -19.48 -0.95
C ALA A 229 2.82 -19.65 0.44
N MET A 230 1.49 -19.64 0.51
CA MET A 230 0.76 -19.83 1.75
C MET A 230 0.80 -21.30 2.21
N ASP A 231 0.77 -22.24 1.25
CA ASP A 231 1.03 -23.66 1.49
C ASP A 231 2.50 -23.93 1.87
N GLN A 232 2.76 -24.82 2.83
CA GLN A 232 4.12 -25.11 3.29
C GLN A 232 4.92 -25.96 2.28
N GLU A 233 4.26 -26.89 1.59
CA GLU A 233 4.92 -27.80 0.64
C GLU A 233 5.23 -27.11 -0.71
N GLY A 234 4.37 -26.16 -1.13
CA GLY A 234 4.53 -25.39 -2.36
C GLY A 234 5.71 -24.40 -2.37
N ARG A 235 6.13 -23.87 -1.22
CA ARG A 235 7.08 -22.74 -1.13
C ARG A 235 8.43 -22.98 -1.79
N ALA A 236 8.94 -24.21 -1.70
CA ALA A 236 10.25 -24.56 -2.25
C ALA A 236 10.28 -24.50 -3.78
N ARG A 237 9.12 -24.55 -4.44
CA ARG A 237 8.98 -24.57 -5.91
C ARG A 237 8.70 -23.20 -6.51
N LEU A 238 8.53 -22.16 -5.68
CA LEU A 238 8.23 -20.83 -6.17
C LEU A 238 9.40 -20.21 -6.94
N PRO A 239 9.12 -19.51 -8.05
CA PRO A 239 10.15 -18.84 -8.81
C PRO A 239 10.77 -17.69 -7.99
N PRO A 240 11.97 -17.23 -8.36
CA PRO A 240 12.51 -15.98 -7.83
C PRO A 240 11.58 -14.81 -8.20
N LEU A 241 11.37 -13.89 -7.26
CA LEU A 241 10.44 -12.78 -7.39
C LEU A 241 11.19 -11.44 -7.58
N LEU A 242 10.50 -10.47 -8.15
CA LEU A 242 10.94 -9.06 -8.18
C LEU A 242 10.52 -8.33 -6.91
N GLU A 243 11.12 -7.17 -6.68
CA GLU A 243 10.94 -6.40 -5.45
C GLU A 243 9.48 -5.94 -5.25
N ASP A 244 8.80 -5.52 -6.32
CA ASP A 244 7.37 -5.16 -6.29
C ASP A 244 6.46 -6.34 -5.96
N GLU A 245 6.90 -7.55 -6.27
CA GLU A 245 6.10 -8.77 -6.12
C GLU A 245 6.06 -9.22 -4.67
N TYR A 246 7.11 -8.94 -3.89
CA TYR A 246 7.06 -9.05 -2.43
C TYR A 246 6.00 -8.14 -1.85
N LEU A 247 5.94 -6.88 -2.33
CA LEU A 247 4.94 -5.92 -1.88
C LEU A 247 3.53 -6.42 -2.22
N TYR A 248 3.31 -6.91 -3.44
CA TYR A 248 2.00 -7.46 -3.82
C TYR A 248 1.59 -8.69 -3.02
N GLY A 249 2.51 -9.58 -2.65
CA GLY A 249 2.15 -10.71 -1.79
C GLY A 249 1.86 -10.30 -0.35
N LEU A 250 2.54 -9.28 0.18
CA LEU A 250 2.13 -8.67 1.46
C LEU A 250 0.73 -8.07 1.34
N CYS A 251 0.41 -7.40 0.24
CA CYS A 251 -0.95 -6.91 -0.05
C CYS A 251 -1.97 -8.07 -0.11
N ALA A 252 -1.63 -9.21 -0.73
CA ALA A 252 -2.48 -10.38 -0.86
C ALA A 252 -2.97 -10.94 0.49
N MET A 253 -2.14 -10.86 1.52
CA MET A 253 -2.47 -11.38 2.85
C MET A 253 -3.45 -10.48 3.63
N GLN A 254 -3.57 -9.19 3.27
CA GLN A 254 -4.24 -8.20 4.13
C GLN A 254 -5.75 -8.42 4.28
N ALA A 255 -6.44 -8.81 3.21
CA ALA A 255 -7.89 -9.02 3.27
C ALA A 255 -8.28 -10.15 4.23
N TRP A 256 -7.50 -11.23 4.25
CA TRP A 256 -7.71 -12.38 5.14
C TRP A 256 -7.26 -12.08 6.56
N LEU A 257 -6.11 -11.42 6.70
CA LEU A 257 -5.60 -10.96 7.98
C LEU A 257 -6.63 -10.07 8.68
N TRP A 258 -7.20 -9.09 7.97
CA TRP A 258 -8.26 -8.24 8.50
C TRP A 258 -9.44 -9.06 9.00
N GLU A 259 -9.92 -10.01 8.19
CA GLU A 259 -11.09 -10.82 8.51
C GLU A 259 -10.88 -11.67 9.78
N ASP A 260 -9.72 -12.30 9.91
CA ASP A 260 -9.38 -13.07 11.11
C ASP A 260 -9.20 -12.17 12.34
N VAL A 261 -8.54 -11.02 12.19
CA VAL A 261 -8.40 -10.03 13.26
C VAL A 261 -9.75 -9.55 13.77
N GLN A 262 -10.71 -9.24 12.89
CA GLN A 262 -12.05 -8.83 13.32
C GLN A 262 -12.79 -9.94 14.06
N ARG A 263 -12.67 -11.19 13.60
CA ARG A 263 -13.27 -12.35 14.29
C ARG A 263 -12.66 -12.60 15.66
N HIS A 264 -11.36 -12.41 15.83
CA HIS A 264 -10.70 -12.51 17.14
C HIS A 264 -11.20 -11.43 18.11
N ARG A 265 -11.31 -10.18 17.63
CA ARG A 265 -11.80 -9.05 18.43
C ARG A 265 -13.25 -9.26 18.88
N SER A 266 -14.15 -9.59 17.96
CA SER A 266 -15.57 -9.84 18.27
C SER A 266 -15.77 -10.97 19.29
N ARG A 267 -14.96 -12.04 19.21
CA ARG A 267 -14.99 -13.15 20.19
C ARG A 267 -14.56 -12.71 21.59
N LYS A 268 -13.52 -11.88 21.70
CA LYS A 268 -13.05 -11.35 22.98
C LYS A 268 -14.12 -10.48 23.65
N GLU A 269 -14.78 -9.62 22.87
CA GLU A 269 -15.90 -8.79 23.35
C GLU A 269 -17.10 -9.65 23.81
N THR A 270 -17.46 -10.66 23.04
CA THR A 270 -18.56 -11.58 23.37
C THR A 270 -18.29 -12.41 24.62
N ARG A 271 -17.04 -12.87 24.80
CA ARG A 271 -16.63 -13.61 26.01
C ARG A 271 -16.70 -12.74 27.27
N ASN A 272 -16.47 -11.43 27.13
CA ASN A 272 -16.57 -10.50 28.25
C ASN A 272 -18.04 -10.17 28.62
N THR A 273 -19.00 -10.36 27.71
CA THR A 273 -20.43 -10.07 27.95
C THR A 273 -21.25 -11.31 28.34
N LEU A 274 -20.88 -12.51 27.88
CA LEU A 274 -21.59 -13.75 28.20
C LEU A 274 -20.99 -14.44 29.44
N LEU A 275 -21.73 -14.43 30.55
CA LEU A 275 -21.50 -15.27 31.73
C LEU A 275 -21.99 -16.73 31.55
N ALA A 276 -22.57 -17.08 30.39
CA ALA A 276 -23.18 -18.38 30.16
C ALA A 276 -22.13 -19.44 29.75
N PRO A 277 -21.88 -20.48 30.58
CA PRO A 277 -21.01 -21.59 30.19
C PRO A 277 -21.76 -22.44 29.16
N GLY A 278 -21.20 -22.58 27.94
CA GLY A 278 -21.68 -23.57 26.97
C GLY A 278 -21.79 -23.14 25.51
N SER A 279 -21.49 -21.89 25.15
CA SER A 279 -21.44 -21.52 23.72
C SER A 279 -20.17 -22.08 23.07
N PHE A 280 -20.30 -23.20 22.36
CA PHE A 280 -19.25 -23.75 21.51
C PHE A 280 -19.16 -22.92 20.23
N TYR A 281 -18.23 -21.98 20.18
CA TYR A 281 -17.77 -21.41 18.92
C TYR A 281 -16.77 -22.38 18.28
N PRO A 282 -17.00 -22.88 17.06
CA PRO A 282 -16.01 -23.71 16.40
C PRO A 282 -14.72 -22.89 16.15
N ALA A 283 -13.65 -23.26 16.86
CA ALA A 283 -12.34 -22.60 16.77
C ALA A 283 -11.68 -22.69 15.38
N TYR A 284 -12.19 -23.56 14.51
CA TYR A 284 -11.57 -23.96 13.24
C TYR A 284 -11.65 -22.93 12.11
N PHE A 285 -12.43 -21.85 12.23
CA PHE A 285 -12.69 -20.95 11.10
C PHE A 285 -11.74 -19.75 10.96
N SER A 286 -10.80 -19.56 11.89
CA SER A 286 -9.93 -18.37 11.89
C SER A 286 -8.50 -18.71 12.31
N ARG A 287 -7.51 -18.23 11.57
CA ARG A 287 -6.09 -18.49 11.84
C ARG A 287 -5.60 -17.67 13.02
N SER A 288 -4.64 -18.19 13.77
CA SER A 288 -4.05 -17.50 14.94
C SER A 288 -3.17 -16.32 14.52
N ILE A 289 -2.87 -15.44 15.49
CA ILE A 289 -1.87 -14.38 15.31
C ILE A 289 -0.50 -15.00 14.93
N ASP A 290 -0.09 -16.09 15.59
CA ASP A 290 1.18 -16.76 15.32
C ASP A 290 1.28 -17.31 13.89
N TYR A 291 0.17 -17.84 13.36
CA TYR A 291 0.10 -18.25 11.96
C TYR A 291 0.39 -17.06 11.05
N TRP A 292 -0.31 -15.94 11.25
CA TRP A 292 -0.14 -14.75 10.41
C TRP A 292 1.24 -14.13 10.54
N THR A 293 1.78 -14.03 11.76
CA THR A 293 3.16 -13.59 12.01
C THR A 293 4.16 -14.47 11.27
N THR A 294 3.99 -15.80 11.30
CA THR A 294 4.85 -16.74 10.57
C THR A 294 4.75 -16.53 9.07
N GLN A 295 3.55 -16.36 8.52
CA GLN A 295 3.36 -16.15 7.08
C GLN A 295 3.96 -14.84 6.59
N LEU A 296 3.72 -13.74 7.31
CA LEU A 296 4.29 -12.43 6.97
C LEU A 296 5.83 -12.45 7.03
N THR A 297 6.40 -13.09 8.06
CA THR A 297 7.85 -13.17 8.27
C THR A 297 8.49 -14.05 7.20
N THR A 298 7.93 -15.24 6.96
CA THR A 298 8.37 -16.14 5.90
C THR A 298 8.30 -15.45 4.54
N TRP A 299 7.22 -14.72 4.26
CA TRP A 299 7.07 -13.98 3.01
C TRP A 299 8.14 -12.91 2.84
N ARG A 300 8.40 -12.11 3.89
CA ARG A 300 9.39 -11.04 3.84
C ARG A 300 10.82 -11.57 3.74
N GLU A 301 11.21 -12.53 4.56
CA GLU A 301 12.62 -12.94 4.70
C GLU A 301 13.00 -13.95 3.61
N CYS A 302 12.31 -15.09 3.55
CA CYS A 302 12.69 -16.20 2.68
C CYS A 302 12.62 -15.83 1.19
N TYR A 303 11.76 -14.89 0.84
CA TYR A 303 11.60 -14.51 -0.55
C TYR A 303 12.47 -13.32 -0.93
N ARG A 304 12.78 -12.39 -0.02
CA ARG A 304 13.77 -11.32 -0.30
C ARG A 304 15.12 -11.88 -0.74
N ASP A 305 15.56 -12.99 -0.15
CA ASP A 305 16.81 -13.66 -0.53
C ASP A 305 16.76 -14.33 -1.92
N ARG A 306 15.55 -14.55 -2.46
CA ARG A 306 15.32 -15.09 -3.80
C ARG A 306 15.14 -13.98 -4.86
N ALA A 307 15.38 -12.73 -4.51
CA ALA A 307 15.17 -11.61 -5.43
C ALA A 307 16.13 -11.64 -6.63
N LEU A 308 15.60 -11.32 -7.81
CA LEU A 308 16.39 -11.26 -9.05
C LEU A 308 17.41 -10.10 -9.08
N GLY A 309 17.23 -9.09 -8.23
CA GLY A 309 18.17 -8.01 -7.98
C GLY A 309 18.52 -7.16 -9.22
N SER A 310 19.77 -6.67 -9.25
CA SER A 310 20.29 -5.65 -10.20
C SER A 310 20.16 -5.96 -11.69
N THR A 311 19.85 -7.20 -12.06
CA THR A 311 19.73 -7.58 -13.47
C THR A 311 18.46 -7.05 -14.13
N LEU A 312 17.36 -6.95 -13.37
CA LEU A 312 16.02 -6.63 -13.86
C LEU A 312 15.39 -5.40 -13.18
N SER A 313 16.03 -4.86 -12.14
CA SER A 313 15.64 -3.63 -11.45
C SER A 313 16.83 -2.70 -11.20
N SER A 314 16.60 -1.39 -11.28
CA SER A 314 17.58 -0.39 -10.87
C SER A 314 17.78 -0.36 -9.34
N LYS A 315 18.92 0.15 -8.85
CA LYS A 315 19.17 0.27 -7.39
C LYS A 315 18.13 1.15 -6.71
N SER A 316 17.83 2.30 -7.32
CA SER A 316 16.81 3.22 -6.79
C SER A 316 15.44 2.57 -6.73
N HIS A 317 15.05 1.78 -7.73
CA HIS A 317 13.76 1.08 -7.72
C HIS A 317 13.66 0.12 -6.52
N ARG A 318 14.70 -0.69 -6.27
CA ARG A 318 14.74 -1.60 -5.11
C ARG A 318 14.61 -0.86 -3.78
N GLU A 319 15.30 0.26 -3.64
CA GLU A 319 15.21 1.10 -2.45
C GLU A 319 13.80 1.67 -2.27
N THR A 320 13.14 2.08 -3.35
CA THR A 320 11.74 2.52 -3.32
C THR A 320 10.79 1.39 -2.90
N CYS A 321 10.93 0.18 -3.45
CA CYS A 321 10.11 -0.97 -3.05
C CYS A 321 10.31 -1.32 -1.57
N ASP A 322 11.53 -1.25 -1.05
CA ASP A 322 11.85 -1.50 0.35
C ASP A 322 11.15 -0.50 1.30
N ILE A 323 11.08 0.78 0.89
CA ILE A 323 10.38 1.85 1.63
C ILE A 323 8.86 1.62 1.67
N SER A 324 8.30 0.77 0.80
CA SER A 324 6.89 0.35 0.89
C SER A 324 6.69 -0.99 1.58
N ALA A 325 7.48 -2.01 1.22
CA ALA A 325 7.26 -3.38 1.69
C ALA A 325 7.58 -3.54 3.18
N VAL A 326 8.65 -2.92 3.67
CA VAL A 326 9.06 -3.08 5.07
C VAL A 326 8.08 -2.38 6.02
N PRO A 327 7.65 -1.12 5.78
CA PRO A 327 6.60 -0.52 6.60
C PRO A 327 5.27 -1.27 6.54
N LEU A 328 4.86 -1.77 5.37
CA LEU A 328 3.65 -2.60 5.26
C LEU A 328 3.73 -3.87 6.13
N TYR A 329 4.89 -4.54 6.15
CA TYR A 329 5.13 -5.69 7.02
C TYR A 329 4.96 -5.33 8.50
N HIS A 330 5.66 -4.29 8.99
CA HIS A 330 5.56 -3.90 10.40
C HIS A 330 4.16 -3.40 10.76
N LEU A 331 3.51 -2.66 9.88
CA LEU A 331 2.13 -2.20 10.06
C LEU A 331 1.14 -3.38 10.14
N SER A 332 1.33 -4.42 9.33
CA SER A 332 0.52 -5.64 9.40
C SER A 332 0.67 -6.33 10.76
N GLN A 333 1.88 -6.38 11.29
CA GLN A 333 2.17 -6.96 12.61
C GLN A 333 1.59 -6.11 13.76
N ILE A 334 1.59 -4.78 13.63
CA ILE A 334 0.91 -3.88 14.57
C ILE A 334 -0.60 -4.17 14.58
N VAL A 335 -1.23 -4.27 13.41
CA VAL A 335 -2.68 -4.52 13.30
C VAL A 335 -3.09 -5.86 13.93
N LEU A 336 -2.26 -6.90 13.79
CA LEU A 336 -2.49 -8.20 14.43
C LEU A 336 -2.58 -8.10 15.95
N ARG A 337 -1.87 -7.14 16.55
CA ARG A 337 -1.61 -7.07 18.00
C ARG A 337 -2.31 -5.91 18.71
N ALA A 338 -2.67 -4.86 18.00
CA ALA A 338 -3.30 -3.66 18.54
C ALA A 338 -4.64 -3.39 17.86
N ASN A 339 -5.65 -3.00 18.63
CA ASN A 339 -6.92 -2.52 18.07
C ASN A 339 -6.79 -1.04 17.66
N LEU A 340 -6.18 -0.82 16.49
CA LEU A 340 -5.94 0.54 15.97
C LEU A 340 -7.22 1.37 15.83
N GLN A 341 -8.36 0.75 15.53
CA GLN A 341 -9.64 1.46 15.42
C GLN A 341 -10.07 2.02 16.79
N ALA A 342 -9.98 1.20 17.85
CA ALA A 342 -10.26 1.65 19.21
C ALA A 342 -9.28 2.75 19.67
N ILE A 343 -7.99 2.60 19.35
CA ILE A 343 -6.97 3.59 19.68
C ILE A 343 -7.24 4.93 18.97
N LYS A 344 -7.55 4.91 17.67
CA LYS A 344 -7.92 6.11 16.89
C LYS A 344 -9.16 6.80 17.45
N GLN A 345 -10.18 6.04 17.84
CA GLN A 345 -11.38 6.59 18.46
C GLN A 345 -11.08 7.25 19.81
N LEU A 346 -10.16 6.68 20.58
CA LEU A 346 -9.71 7.23 21.85
C LEU A 346 -8.80 8.46 21.68
N SER A 347 -8.06 8.59 20.59
CA SER A 347 -7.18 9.74 20.34
C SER A 347 -7.89 10.92 19.66
N SER A 348 -9.00 10.66 18.96
CA SER A 348 -9.69 11.68 18.16
C SER A 348 -10.63 12.56 18.98
N GLU A 349 -10.58 13.88 18.79
CA GLU A 349 -11.54 14.83 19.36
C GLU A 349 -12.97 14.58 18.87
N GLN A 350 -13.14 14.21 17.60
CA GLN A 350 -14.45 13.82 17.04
C GLN A 350 -15.00 12.56 17.72
N GLY A 351 -14.11 11.63 18.10
CA GLY A 351 -14.47 10.44 18.88
C GLY A 351 -15.06 10.78 20.24
N HIS A 352 -14.53 11.80 20.92
CA HIS A 352 -15.04 12.26 22.22
C HIS A 352 -16.38 13.00 22.10
N GLN A 353 -16.61 13.72 21.00
CA GLN A 353 -17.86 14.45 20.76
C GLN A 353 -19.01 13.55 20.31
N SER A 354 -18.71 12.49 19.56
CA SER A 354 -19.72 11.62 18.94
C SER A 354 -20.16 10.45 19.83
N ASN A 355 -19.35 10.07 20.82
CA ASN A 355 -19.59 8.86 21.63
C ASN A 355 -20.00 9.19 23.07
N SER A 356 -20.81 8.31 23.67
CA SER A 356 -21.17 8.39 25.09
C SER A 356 -19.92 8.29 25.97
N GLY A 357 -19.90 9.02 27.09
CA GLY A 357 -18.84 8.91 28.11
C GLY A 357 -18.66 7.49 28.66
N THR A 358 -19.73 6.67 28.69
CA THR A 358 -19.63 5.25 29.06
C THR A 358 -18.84 4.43 28.04
N PHE A 359 -19.05 4.69 26.74
CA PHE A 359 -18.31 4.04 25.67
C PHE A 359 -16.84 4.42 25.69
N MET A 360 -16.52 5.70 25.91
CA MET A 360 -15.13 6.17 26.02
C MET A 360 -14.39 5.50 27.18
N ARG A 361 -15.02 5.38 28.36
CA ARG A 361 -14.44 4.64 29.50
C ARG A 361 -14.21 3.16 29.20
N GLN A 362 -15.09 2.54 28.41
CA GLN A 362 -14.91 1.15 28.00
C GLN A 362 -13.70 0.99 27.06
N LEU A 363 -13.48 1.93 26.14
CA LEU A 363 -12.29 1.95 25.29
C LEU A 363 -11.01 2.16 26.11
N GLU A 364 -11.03 3.07 27.08
CA GLU A 364 -9.91 3.28 28.01
C GLU A 364 -9.58 2.01 28.80
N ALA A 365 -10.58 1.38 29.41
CA ALA A 365 -10.41 0.14 30.16
C ALA A 365 -9.87 -1.00 29.27
N SER A 366 -10.39 -1.14 28.04
CA SER A 366 -9.89 -2.13 27.09
C SER A 366 -8.44 -1.86 26.67
N THR A 367 -8.04 -0.59 26.57
CA THR A 367 -6.67 -0.20 26.21
C THR A 367 -5.71 -0.48 27.37
N LEU A 368 -6.12 -0.18 28.61
CA LEU A 368 -5.36 -0.50 29.83
C LEU A 368 -5.12 -2.01 29.97
N GLU A 369 -6.11 -2.84 29.67
CA GLU A 369 -5.95 -4.30 29.68
C GLU A 369 -5.02 -4.79 28.57
N TRP A 370 -5.09 -4.19 27.38
CA TRP A 370 -4.18 -4.52 26.28
C TRP A 370 -2.71 -4.24 26.63
N VAL A 371 -2.43 -3.10 27.27
CA VAL A 371 -1.06 -2.68 27.63
C VAL A 371 -0.32 -3.70 28.52
N LYS A 372 -1.06 -4.48 29.31
CA LYS A 372 -0.49 -5.53 30.18
C LYS A 372 -0.02 -6.77 29.40
N THR A 373 -0.44 -6.93 28.15
CA THR A 373 -0.19 -8.13 27.33
C THR A 373 1.18 -8.13 26.63
N SER A 374 1.66 -9.31 26.23
CA SER A 374 2.82 -9.43 25.33
C SER A 374 2.58 -8.81 23.96
N ASP A 375 1.34 -8.85 23.46
CA ASP A 375 0.94 -8.23 22.20
C ASP A 375 1.20 -6.73 22.18
N ALA A 376 0.95 -6.02 23.29
CA ALA A 376 1.27 -4.60 23.39
C ALA A 376 2.77 -4.32 23.25
N ARG A 377 3.62 -5.12 23.93
CA ARG A 377 5.08 -4.99 23.85
C ARG A 377 5.59 -5.26 22.42
N LEU A 378 5.07 -6.29 21.76
CA LEU A 378 5.41 -6.60 20.37
C LEU A 378 4.91 -5.51 19.40
N ALA A 379 3.71 -4.96 19.61
CA ALA A 379 3.20 -3.84 18.80
C ALA A 379 4.11 -2.61 18.90
N ILE A 380 4.59 -2.26 20.10
CA ILE A 380 5.56 -1.17 20.29
C ILE A 380 6.88 -1.48 19.58
N TRP A 381 7.36 -2.72 19.66
CA TRP A 381 8.59 -3.12 18.97
C TRP A 381 8.47 -2.91 17.46
N HIS A 382 7.35 -3.32 16.85
CA HIS A 382 7.12 -3.06 15.43
C HIS A 382 6.97 -1.55 15.14
N ALA A 383 6.33 -0.79 16.03
CA ALA A 383 6.23 0.67 15.90
C ALA A 383 7.61 1.36 15.94
N ALA A 384 8.50 0.91 16.82
CA ALA A 384 9.87 1.41 16.91
C ALA A 384 10.70 1.05 15.67
N LYS A 385 10.51 -0.15 15.09
CA LYS A 385 11.14 -0.51 13.80
C LYS A 385 10.68 0.39 12.64
N VAL A 386 9.40 0.78 12.61
CA VAL A 386 8.89 1.75 11.63
C VAL A 386 9.58 3.10 11.81
N LEU A 387 9.68 3.59 13.05
CA LEU A 387 10.35 4.86 13.36
C LEU A 387 11.82 4.85 12.93
N LYS A 388 12.57 3.80 13.30
CA LYS A 388 13.98 3.64 12.89
C LYS A 388 14.12 3.67 11.36
N LEU A 389 13.28 2.91 10.65
CA LEU A 389 13.32 2.85 9.19
C LEU A 389 13.08 4.23 8.56
N VAL A 390 12.07 4.97 9.04
CA VAL A 390 11.78 6.32 8.55
C VAL A 390 12.93 7.28 8.87
N GLN A 391 13.53 7.19 10.06
CA GLN A 391 14.65 8.03 10.46
C GLN A 391 15.88 7.79 9.59
N GLU A 392 16.28 6.52 9.40
CA GLU A 392 17.42 6.16 8.56
C GLU A 392 17.24 6.69 7.13
N LYS A 393 16.06 6.47 6.55
CA LYS A 393 15.77 6.89 5.17
C LYS A 393 15.72 8.41 5.00
N THR A 394 15.18 9.13 5.98
CA THR A 394 15.18 10.60 5.98
C THR A 394 16.60 11.16 6.11
N ILE A 395 17.48 10.57 6.93
CA ILE A 395 18.85 11.05 7.15
C ILE A 395 19.74 10.82 5.92
N TYR A 396 19.67 9.63 5.29
CA TYR A 396 20.48 9.32 4.10
C TYR A 396 20.23 10.27 2.92
N GLU A 397 19.05 10.88 2.82
CA GLU A 397 18.70 11.79 1.74
C GLU A 397 19.21 13.23 1.96
N VAL A 398 19.38 13.64 3.22
CA VAL A 398 19.94 14.96 3.60
C VAL A 398 21.44 15.04 3.29
N GLU A 399 22.17 13.94 3.43
CA GLU A 399 23.61 13.89 3.17
C GLU A 399 23.98 13.69 1.69
N GLY A 400 23.01 13.34 0.84
CA GLY A 400 23.24 12.94 -0.56
C GLY A 400 22.68 13.88 -1.64
N SER A 401 22.10 15.03 -1.32
CA SER A 401 21.44 15.91 -2.30
C SER A 401 21.88 17.37 -2.24
N ASP A 402 22.12 17.96 -3.42
CA ASP A 402 22.16 19.42 -3.61
C ASP A 402 20.85 20.04 -3.08
N VAL A 403 20.98 21.10 -2.31
CA VAL A 403 19.98 21.78 -1.44
C VAL A 403 18.79 22.41 -2.21
N ALA A 404 18.52 22.02 -3.46
CA ALA A 404 17.48 22.61 -4.30
C ALA A 404 16.25 21.72 -4.56
N CYS A 405 16.23 20.46 -4.11
CA CYS A 405 15.09 19.58 -4.33
C CYS A 405 14.48 19.15 -2.99
N ALA A 406 13.31 19.70 -2.66
CA ALA A 406 12.55 19.33 -1.48
C ALA A 406 12.47 17.80 -1.33
N THR A 407 12.77 17.31 -0.11
CA THR A 407 12.67 15.92 0.36
C THR A 407 11.73 15.08 -0.50
N PRO A 408 12.14 13.94 -1.09
CA PRO A 408 11.17 13.05 -1.68
C PRO A 408 10.18 12.65 -0.58
N PRO A 409 8.87 12.81 -0.80
CA PRO A 409 7.89 12.52 0.22
C PRO A 409 8.02 11.05 0.60
N LEU A 410 8.07 10.77 1.91
CA LEU A 410 7.85 9.45 2.48
C LEU A 410 6.72 8.76 1.70
N GLU A 411 6.98 7.55 1.22
CA GLU A 411 5.95 6.81 0.48
C GLU A 411 4.70 6.65 1.36
N LEU A 412 3.53 6.59 0.73
CA LEU A 412 2.26 6.71 1.42
C LEU A 412 2.08 5.62 2.51
N ILE A 413 2.49 4.36 2.26
CA ILE A 413 2.38 3.32 3.29
C ILE A 413 3.35 3.53 4.45
N ALA A 414 4.53 4.12 4.19
CA ALA A 414 5.47 4.49 5.24
C ALA A 414 4.89 5.59 6.13
N SER A 415 4.25 6.58 5.52
CA SER A 415 3.55 7.66 6.23
C SER A 415 2.38 7.12 7.07
N ILE A 416 1.57 6.21 6.51
CA ILE A 416 0.49 5.54 7.23
C ILE A 416 1.08 4.73 8.39
N ALA A 417 2.09 3.90 8.14
CA ALA A 417 2.72 3.08 9.17
C ALA A 417 3.29 3.93 10.32
N LEU A 418 3.91 5.08 10.01
CA LEU A 418 4.44 6.01 11.01
C LEU A 418 3.32 6.60 11.87
N TYR A 419 2.22 7.01 11.25
CA TYR A 419 1.05 7.52 11.96
C TYR A 419 0.47 6.46 12.92
N GLU A 420 0.24 5.24 12.44
CA GLU A 420 -0.29 4.15 13.26
C GLU A 420 0.69 3.74 14.38
N ALA A 421 1.98 3.71 14.08
CA ALA A 421 3.03 3.46 15.07
C ALA A 421 3.01 4.51 16.17
N GLY A 422 2.88 5.79 15.81
CA GLY A 422 2.75 6.89 16.77
C GLY A 422 1.52 6.73 17.68
N LEU A 423 0.37 6.32 17.12
CA LEU A 423 -0.84 6.04 17.90
C LEU A 423 -0.66 4.89 18.90
N VAL A 424 0.02 3.83 18.50
CA VAL A 424 0.33 2.67 19.37
C VAL A 424 1.23 3.09 20.54
N VAL A 425 2.28 3.85 20.25
CA VAL A 425 3.21 4.39 21.27
C VAL A 425 2.46 5.34 22.21
N TRP A 426 1.63 6.24 21.66
CA TRP A 426 0.79 7.15 22.45
C TRP A 426 -0.16 6.38 23.37
N ALA A 427 -0.88 5.39 22.85
CA ALA A 427 -1.85 4.62 23.63
C ALA A 427 -1.18 3.88 24.79
N TYR A 428 0.00 3.29 24.53
CA TYR A 428 0.77 2.59 25.54
C TYR A 428 1.28 3.57 26.61
N THR A 429 1.96 4.64 26.20
CA THR A 429 2.54 5.63 27.13
C THR A 429 1.48 6.31 27.99
N ARG A 430 0.36 6.76 27.40
CA ARG A 430 -0.78 7.32 28.15
C ARG A 430 -1.32 6.37 29.21
N SER A 431 -1.36 5.08 28.91
CA SER A 431 -1.94 4.06 29.78
C SER A 431 -1.00 3.59 30.88
N VAL A 432 0.32 3.69 30.66
CA VAL A 432 1.36 3.35 31.65
C VAL A 432 1.69 4.55 32.55
N GLN A 433 1.51 5.78 32.07
CA GLN A 433 1.67 6.99 32.88
C GLN A 433 0.68 6.97 34.05
N VAL A 434 1.23 6.73 35.24
CA VAL A 434 0.48 6.67 36.50
C VAL A 434 0.02 8.07 36.88
N CYS A 435 -1.28 8.25 37.09
CA CYS A 435 -1.77 9.39 37.86
C CYS A 435 -1.52 9.09 39.34
N ASP A 436 -0.61 9.82 39.97
CA ASP A 436 -0.29 9.68 41.41
C ASP A 436 -1.50 9.86 42.34
N ALA A 437 -2.60 10.43 41.83
CA ALA A 437 -3.84 10.67 42.57
C ALA A 437 -4.94 9.60 42.37
N CYS A 438 -4.73 8.57 41.53
CA CYS A 438 -5.76 7.58 41.20
C CYS A 438 -5.41 6.17 41.73
N VAL A 439 -6.37 5.53 42.42
CA VAL A 439 -6.28 4.17 43.03
C VAL A 439 -5.86 3.08 42.01
N ILE A 440 -6.11 3.28 40.72
CA ILE A 440 -5.74 2.35 39.63
C ILE A 440 -4.22 2.33 39.41
N GLY A 441 -3.52 3.44 39.66
CA GLY A 441 -2.07 3.55 39.57
C GLY A 441 -1.32 2.59 40.49
N SER A 442 -1.87 2.34 41.68
CA SER A 442 -1.30 1.40 42.65
C SER A 442 -1.41 -0.07 42.20
N SER A 443 -2.32 -0.42 41.28
CA SER A 443 -2.46 -1.79 40.77
C SER A 443 -1.43 -2.17 39.70
N LEU A 444 -0.94 -1.17 38.95
CA LEU A 444 0.15 -1.37 37.96
C LEU A 444 1.51 -1.55 38.66
N GLN A 445 1.71 -0.95 39.84
CA GLN A 445 2.89 -1.23 40.70
C GLN A 445 2.90 -2.66 41.27
N ALA A 446 1.75 -3.29 41.44
CA ALA A 446 1.68 -4.68 41.90
C ALA A 446 1.95 -5.69 40.77
N ALA A 447 1.56 -5.35 39.53
CA ALA A 447 1.81 -6.17 38.33
C ALA A 447 3.26 -6.07 37.80
N SER A 448 4.09 -5.17 38.34
CA SER A 448 5.53 -5.10 38.07
C SER A 448 6.39 -6.00 38.96
N SER A 449 5.77 -6.91 39.73
CA SER A 449 6.51 -7.94 40.46
C SER A 449 6.83 -9.11 39.52
N GLU A 450 8.10 -9.13 39.10
CA GLU A 450 8.75 -10.03 38.14
C GLU A 450 8.21 -9.97 36.70
N PRO A 451 8.86 -9.22 35.79
CA PRO A 451 8.65 -9.46 34.38
C PRO A 451 9.18 -10.86 34.10
N ASP A 452 8.29 -11.79 33.76
CA ASP A 452 8.67 -13.02 33.05
C ASP A 452 9.65 -12.59 31.94
N PRO A 453 10.90 -13.11 31.91
CA PRO A 453 11.90 -12.70 30.93
C PRO A 453 11.42 -13.15 29.55
N PHE A 454 10.63 -12.30 28.91
CA PHE A 454 10.19 -12.49 27.55
C PHE A 454 11.37 -12.10 26.69
N GLU A 455 12.11 -13.09 26.19
CA GLU A 455 13.08 -12.91 25.11
C GLU A 455 12.33 -12.33 23.90
N LEU A 456 12.32 -10.99 23.81
CA LEU A 456 11.82 -10.25 22.66
C LEU A 456 12.69 -10.49 21.40
N PHE A 457 13.84 -11.16 21.55
CA PHE A 457 14.98 -11.08 20.64
C PHE A 457 15.55 -12.47 20.39
N GLY A 458 15.14 -13.10 19.30
CA GLY A 458 15.59 -14.43 18.90
C GLY A 458 16.48 -14.46 17.65
N THR A 459 16.82 -13.30 17.06
CA THR A 459 17.59 -13.24 15.81
C THR A 459 18.76 -12.25 15.87
N ASP A 460 19.89 -12.60 15.25
CA ASP A 460 21.10 -11.74 15.15
C ASP A 460 20.80 -10.36 14.53
N GLN A 461 19.72 -10.23 13.74
CA GLN A 461 19.30 -8.94 13.15
C GLN A 461 18.78 -7.94 14.20
N ASP A 462 18.40 -8.40 15.39
CA ASP A 462 17.87 -7.55 16.44
C ASP A 462 18.95 -6.94 17.34
N GLN A 463 20.19 -7.42 17.28
CA GLN A 463 21.29 -6.88 18.08
C GLN A 463 21.65 -5.43 17.67
N SER A 464 21.73 -5.16 16.37
CA SER A 464 21.92 -3.79 15.83
C SER A 464 20.74 -2.85 16.12
N PHE A 465 19.56 -3.42 16.40
CA PHE A 465 18.39 -2.66 16.78
C PHE A 465 18.38 -2.35 18.28
N LEU A 466 18.83 -3.30 19.10
CA LEU A 466 19.06 -3.09 20.52
C LEU A 466 20.10 -2.00 20.79
N GLU A 467 21.17 -1.92 19.99
CA GLU A 467 22.16 -0.84 20.11
C GLU A 467 21.61 0.55 19.71
N TRP A 468 20.53 0.58 18.92
CA TRP A 468 19.90 1.83 18.49
C TRP A 468 18.84 2.33 19.47
N LEU A 469 18.13 1.43 20.15
CA LEU A 469 17.18 1.74 21.23
C LEU A 469 17.91 2.36 22.42
#